data_AF-A0A7Y5KHB3-F1
#
_entry.id   AF-A0A7Y5KHB3-F1
#
_cell.length_a   1.000
_cell.length_b   1.000
_cell.length_c   1.000
_cell.angle_alpha   90.00
_cell.angle_beta   90.00
_cell.angle_gamma   90.00
#
_symmetry.space_group_name_H-M   'P 1'
#
loop_
_entity.id
_entity.type
_entity.pdbx_description
1 polymer ?
#
loop_
_entity_poly.entity_id
_entity_poly.type
_entity_poly.pdbx_seq_one_letter_code
_entity_poly.pdbx_strand_id
1 'polypeptide(L)'
;MSKTRLQEEYNKAIRDCDIFVMLFATKVGRYTREEFETAFKQFQESGKPWIYTFFKTAPVNLLDIPEEDFLSLKAFQKMLKELGHFQTIYEDGKDLINQFNRQLEKRDPFDEAVSPPPPL
;
A
#
# COMPACT_ATOMS: atom_id res chain seq x y z
N MET A 1 28.22 0.35 -3.51
CA MET A 1 27.25 1.06 -4.38
C MET A 1 26.81 2.34 -3.68
N SER A 2 26.64 3.46 -4.38
CA SER A 2 26.16 4.70 -3.75
C SER A 2 24.66 4.59 -3.45
N LYS A 3 24.21 5.20 -2.34
CA LYS A 3 22.79 5.22 -1.93
C LYS A 3 21.89 5.83 -3.01
N THR A 4 22.40 6.82 -3.74
CA THR A 4 21.68 7.51 -4.84
C THR A 4 21.31 6.55 -5.97
N ARG A 5 22.25 5.69 -6.39
CA ARG A 5 22.01 4.74 -7.48
C ARG A 5 20.92 3.71 -7.14
N LEU A 6 20.89 3.27 -5.88
CA LEU A 6 19.88 2.31 -5.42
C LEU A 6 18.47 2.95 -5.35
N GLN A 7 18.38 4.21 -4.90
CA GLN A 7 17.09 4.92 -4.87
C GLN A 7 16.54 5.18 -6.28
N GLU A 8 17.41 5.46 -7.26
CA GLU A 8 17.02 5.58 -8.66
C GLU A 8 16.43 4.28 -9.22
N GLU A 9 17.02 3.14 -8.87
CA GLU A 9 16.50 1.81 -9.26
C GLU A 9 15.11 1.54 -8.65
N TYR A 10 14.90 1.85 -7.36
CA TYR A 10 13.58 1.73 -6.75
C TYR A 10 12.55 2.65 -7.39
N ASN A 11 12.90 3.92 -7.62
CA ASN A 11 12.02 4.88 -8.25
C ASN A 11 11.63 4.45 -9.67
N LYS A 12 12.57 3.85 -10.43
CA LYS A 12 12.27 3.28 -11.74
C LYS A 12 11.30 2.10 -11.61
N ALA A 13 11.56 1.15 -10.72
CA ALA A 13 10.69 0.00 -10.50
C ALA A 13 9.26 0.41 -10.09
N ILE A 14 9.13 1.46 -9.28
CA ILE A 14 7.82 2.02 -8.87
C ILE A 14 7.07 2.62 -10.07
N ARG A 15 7.76 3.28 -10.99
CA ARG A 15 7.12 3.87 -12.17
C ARG A 15 6.69 2.82 -13.19
N ASP A 16 7.45 1.74 -13.29
CA ASP A 16 7.26 0.69 -14.29
C ASP A 16 6.25 -0.39 -13.82
N CYS A 17 5.85 -0.42 -12.54
CA CYS A 17 4.96 -1.46 -12.02
C CYS A 17 3.47 -1.17 -12.22
N ASP A 18 2.67 -2.23 -12.25
CA ASP A 18 1.20 -2.13 -12.30
C ASP A 18 0.58 -1.98 -10.92
N ILE A 19 1.22 -2.58 -9.90
CA ILE A 19 0.73 -2.67 -8.53
C ILE A 19 1.87 -2.35 -7.57
N PHE A 20 1.59 -1.47 -6.61
CA PHE A 20 2.50 -1.07 -5.54
C PHE A 20 1.85 -1.34 -4.19
N VAL A 21 2.44 -2.25 -3.40
CA VAL A 21 1.90 -2.68 -2.09
C VAL A 21 2.83 -2.25 -0.97
N MET A 22 2.29 -1.61 0.06
CA MET A 22 3.02 -1.17 1.23
C MET A 22 2.45 -1.80 2.50
N LEU A 23 3.33 -2.41 3.30
CA LEU A 23 2.99 -3.03 4.58
C LEU A 23 3.62 -2.24 5.71
N PHE A 24 2.80 -1.81 6.67
CA PHE A 24 3.22 -1.04 7.83
C PHE A 24 2.92 -1.81 9.11
N ALA A 25 3.81 -1.69 10.09
CA ALA A 25 3.60 -2.22 11.44
C ALA A 25 3.69 -1.09 12.47
N THR A 26 4.91 -0.75 12.91
CA THR A 26 5.12 0.24 13.98
C THR A 26 5.65 1.58 13.51
N LYS A 27 6.16 1.68 12.27
CA LYS A 27 6.82 2.88 11.74
C LYS A 27 6.73 3.06 10.25
N VAL A 28 7.07 4.27 9.80
CA VAL A 28 7.29 4.62 8.40
C VAL A 28 8.68 5.23 8.27
N GLY A 29 9.57 4.56 7.56
CA GLY A 29 10.91 5.07 7.29
C GLY A 29 10.90 6.22 6.29
N ARG A 30 11.94 7.07 6.33
CA ARG A 30 12.12 8.18 5.38
C ARG A 30 11.99 7.75 3.90
N TYR A 31 12.59 6.62 3.53
CA TYR A 31 12.54 6.12 2.16
C TYR A 31 11.16 5.60 1.78
N THR A 32 10.45 4.97 2.73
CA THR A 32 9.09 4.45 2.51
C THR A 32 8.11 5.57 2.14
N ARG A 33 8.28 6.76 2.72
CA ARG A 33 7.50 7.93 2.34
C ARG A 33 7.82 8.41 0.92
N GLU A 34 9.10 8.51 0.57
CA GLU A 34 9.54 8.92 -0.78
C GLU A 34 9.04 7.96 -1.86
N GLU A 35 9.03 6.66 -1.57
CA GLU A 35 8.49 5.62 -2.46
C GLU A 35 6.99 5.77 -2.68
N PHE A 36 6.21 6.03 -1.61
CA PHE A 36 4.79 6.33 -1.74
C PHE A 36 4.53 7.57 -2.59
N GLU A 37 5.24 8.67 -2.32
CA GLU A 37 5.08 9.92 -3.07
C GLU A 37 5.41 9.73 -4.56
N THR A 38 6.43 8.92 -4.86
CA THR A 38 6.78 8.55 -6.24
C THR A 38 5.67 7.75 -6.91
N ALA A 39 5.14 6.73 -6.23
CA ALA A 39 4.04 5.90 -6.75
C ALA A 39 2.78 6.72 -6.95
N PHE A 40 2.44 7.58 -5.98
CA PHE A 40 1.23 8.41 -6.01
C PHE A 40 1.29 9.43 -7.14
N LYS A 41 2.44 10.07 -7.35
CA LYS A 41 2.65 10.97 -8.49
C LYS A 41 2.47 10.22 -9.82
N GLN A 42 3.09 9.05 -9.97
CA GLN A 42 2.94 8.24 -11.18
C GLN A 42 1.48 7.83 -11.41
N PHE A 43 0.76 7.47 -10.34
CA PHE A 43 -0.67 7.13 -10.39
C PHE A 43 -1.52 8.32 -10.86
N GLN A 44 -1.24 9.53 -10.38
CA GLN A 44 -1.94 10.73 -10.83
C GLN A 44 -1.67 11.03 -12.32
N GLU A 45 -0.47 10.73 -12.82
CA GLU A 45 -0.08 11.01 -14.20
C GLU A 45 -0.58 9.93 -15.19
N SER A 46 -0.62 8.66 -14.78
CA SER A 46 -0.83 7.52 -15.69
C SER A 46 -1.95 6.56 -15.31
N GLY A 47 -2.55 6.71 -14.12
CA GLY A 47 -3.53 5.76 -13.56
C GLY A 47 -2.91 4.48 -12.99
N LYS A 48 -1.58 4.35 -13.02
CA LYS A 48 -0.80 3.24 -12.44
C LYS A 48 0.43 3.77 -11.70
N PRO A 49 1.03 3.03 -10.75
CA PRO A 49 0.57 1.75 -10.23
C PRO A 49 -0.69 1.89 -9.37
N TRP A 50 -1.43 0.81 -9.20
CA TRP A 50 -2.45 0.73 -8.15
C TRP A 50 -1.76 0.60 -6.80
N ILE A 51 -2.07 1.54 -5.91
CA ILE A 51 -1.38 1.67 -4.62
C ILE A 51 -2.26 1.06 -3.53
N TYR A 52 -1.69 0.13 -2.77
CA TYR A 52 -2.35 -0.54 -1.67
C TYR A 52 -1.55 -0.35 -0.39
N THR A 53 -2.19 0.17 0.66
CA THR A 53 -1.57 0.36 1.97
C THR A 53 -2.23 -0.52 3.03
N PHE A 54 -1.41 -1.25 3.77
CA PHE A 54 -1.82 -2.21 4.79
C PHE A 54 -1.15 -1.89 6.12
N PHE A 55 -1.94 -1.81 7.19
CA PHE A 55 -1.50 -1.47 8.54
C PHE A 55 -1.75 -2.65 9.48
N LYS A 56 -0.69 -3.15 10.09
CA LYS A 56 -0.78 -4.28 11.02
C LYS A 56 -1.51 -3.87 12.29
N THR A 57 -2.46 -4.68 12.73
CA THR A 57 -3.23 -4.46 13.97
C THR A 57 -2.82 -5.37 15.11
N ALA A 58 -1.79 -6.21 14.91
CA ALA A 58 -1.32 -7.11 15.95
C ALA A 58 -0.98 -6.35 17.25
N PRO A 59 -1.23 -6.95 18.43
CA PRO A 59 -0.90 -6.35 19.71
C PRO A 59 0.58 -5.99 19.75
N VAL A 60 0.88 -4.72 19.99
CA VAL A 60 2.24 -4.24 20.19
C VAL A 60 2.35 -3.65 21.59
N ASN A 61 3.46 -3.97 22.27
CA ASN A 61 3.76 -3.31 23.52
C ASN A 61 4.24 -1.88 23.20
N LEU A 62 3.45 -0.89 23.60
CA LEU A 62 3.76 0.52 23.36
C LEU A 62 5.07 0.97 24.01
N LEU A 63 5.51 0.28 25.09
CA LEU A 63 6.77 0.57 25.76
C LEU A 63 7.99 0.16 24.93
N ASP A 64 7.82 -0.77 23.97
CA ASP A 64 8.90 -1.29 23.13
C ASP A 64 9.00 -0.52 21.79
N ILE A 65 8.10 0.44 21.54
CA ILE A 65 8.07 1.24 20.32
C ILE A 65 8.69 2.61 20.61
N PRO A 66 9.77 3.00 19.92
CA PRO A 66 10.28 4.36 19.99
C PRO A 66 9.19 5.37 19.64
N GLU A 67 9.06 6.45 20.41
CA GLU A 67 8.04 7.47 20.19
C GLU A 67 8.06 8.02 18.75
N GLU A 68 9.27 8.24 18.20
CA GLU A 68 9.49 8.69 16.83
C GLU A 68 8.89 7.75 15.77
N ASP A 69 9.00 6.44 16.01
CA ASP A 69 8.51 5.41 15.10
C ASP A 69 6.97 5.46 15.06
N PHE A 70 6.33 5.53 16.23
CA PHE A 70 4.87 5.66 16.31
C PHE A 70 4.35 6.98 15.72
N LEU A 71 5.03 8.11 16.00
CA LEU A 71 4.67 9.41 15.44
C LEU A 71 4.80 9.43 13.91
N SER A 72 5.84 8.79 13.35
CA SER A 72 6.01 8.68 11.90
C SER A 72 4.84 7.94 11.24
N LEU A 73 4.37 6.85 11.86
CA LEU A 73 3.23 6.08 11.38
C LEU A 73 1.94 6.91 11.43
N LYS A 74 1.69 7.61 12.54
CA LYS A 74 0.50 8.47 12.69
C LYS A 74 0.49 9.63 11.71
N ALA A 75 1.63 10.26 11.47
CA ALA A 75 1.76 11.33 10.48
C ALA A 75 1.45 10.81 9.07
N PHE A 76 1.94 9.63 8.72
CA PHE A 76 1.65 9.01 7.43
C PHE A 76 0.18 8.62 7.28
N GLN A 77 -0.43 8.01 8.29
CA GLN A 77 -1.87 7.71 8.29
C GLN A 77 -2.73 8.96 8.09
N LYS A 78 -2.36 10.09 8.72
CA LYS A 78 -3.04 11.38 8.54
C LYS A 78 -2.93 11.88 7.11
N MET A 79 -1.71 11.86 6.54
CA MET A 79 -1.47 12.24 5.15
C MET A 79 -2.31 11.41 4.18
N LEU A 80 -2.39 10.09 4.37
CA LEU A 80 -3.22 9.22 3.53
C LEU A 80 -4.71 9.59 3.60
N LYS A 81 -5.23 9.97 4.79
CA LYS A 81 -6.62 10.44 4.92
C LYS A 81 -6.87 11.73 4.16
N GLU A 82 -5.94 12.68 4.25
CA GLU A 82 -6.02 13.96 3.54
C GLU A 82 -6.02 13.78 2.02
N LEU A 83 -5.29 12.76 1.53
CA LEU A 83 -5.27 12.37 0.12
C LEU A 83 -6.49 11.52 -0.31
N GLY A 84 -7.39 11.17 0.60
CA GLY A 84 -8.50 10.24 0.33
C GLY A 84 -8.05 8.80 0.04
N HIS A 85 -6.82 8.45 0.40
CA HIS A 85 -6.26 7.13 0.15
C HIS A 85 -6.75 6.12 1.20
N PHE A 86 -7.27 4.98 0.73
CA PHE A 86 -7.82 3.95 1.60
C PHE A 86 -6.72 3.24 2.39
N GLN A 87 -6.96 3.04 3.69
CA GLN A 87 -6.01 2.42 4.62
C GLN A 87 -6.58 1.08 5.08
N THR A 88 -5.99 -0.01 4.59
CA THR A 88 -6.44 -1.36 4.92
C THR A 88 -5.77 -1.83 6.19
N ILE A 89 -6.47 -2.57 7.03
CA ILE A 89 -5.90 -3.21 8.22
C ILE A 89 -5.69 -4.69 7.96
N TYR A 90 -4.66 -5.27 8.59
CA TYR A 90 -4.43 -6.71 8.58
C TYR A 90 -3.90 -7.22 9.92
N GLU A 91 -4.31 -8.42 10.31
CA GLU A 91 -3.85 -9.06 11.56
C GLU A 91 -2.59 -9.89 11.36
N ASP A 92 -2.60 -10.74 10.32
CA ASP A 92 -1.53 -11.67 9.99
C ASP A 92 -1.39 -11.86 8.46
N GLY A 93 -0.51 -12.78 8.04
CA GLY A 93 -0.26 -13.03 6.62
C GLY A 93 -1.48 -13.60 5.87
N LYS A 94 -2.33 -14.40 6.54
CA LYS A 94 -3.53 -14.97 5.92
C LYS A 94 -4.58 -13.89 5.71
N ASP A 95 -4.79 -13.04 6.71
CA ASP A 95 -5.70 -11.90 6.60
C ASP A 95 -5.20 -10.91 5.54
N LEU A 96 -3.90 -10.62 5.49
CA LEU A 96 -3.30 -9.79 4.44
C LEU A 96 -3.64 -10.30 3.03
N ILE A 97 -3.41 -11.59 2.78
CA ILE A 97 -3.71 -12.22 1.48
C ILE A 97 -5.20 -12.13 1.17
N ASN A 98 -6.07 -12.43 2.14
CA ASN A 98 -7.52 -12.35 1.95
C ASN A 98 -7.98 -10.92 1.65
N GLN A 99 -7.49 -9.93 2.37
CA GLN A 99 -7.82 -8.52 2.14
C GLN A 99 -7.34 -8.06 0.77
N PHE A 100 -6.12 -8.44 0.39
CA PHE A 100 -5.53 -8.05 -0.89
C PHE A 100 -6.30 -8.67 -2.07
N ASN A 101 -6.61 -9.98 -2.03
CA ASN A 101 -7.40 -10.65 -3.07
C ASN A 101 -8.77 -10.00 -3.25
N ARG A 102 -9.48 -9.71 -2.16
CA ARG A 102 -10.78 -8.99 -2.24
C ARG A 102 -10.69 -7.62 -2.90
N GLN A 103 -9.55 -6.93 -2.77
CA GLN A 103 -9.35 -5.63 -3.41
C GLN A 103 -8.96 -5.73 -4.88
N LEU A 104 -8.34 -6.84 -5.28
CA LEU A 104 -8.08 -7.16 -6.68
C LEU A 104 -9.38 -7.55 -7.40
N GLU A 105 -10.18 -8.44 -6.82
CA GLU A 105 -11.49 -8.87 -7.35
C GLU A 105 -12.43 -7.68 -7.60
N LYS A 106 -12.54 -6.75 -6.64
CA LYS A 106 -13.39 -5.55 -6.77
C LYS A 106 -12.95 -4.58 -7.87
N ARG A 107 -11.75 -4.74 -8.42
CA ARG A 107 -11.18 -3.89 -9.46
C ARG A 107 -11.11 -4.55 -10.82
N ASP A 108 -11.33 -5.86 -10.92
CA ASP A 108 -11.36 -6.55 -12.19
C ASP A 108 -12.80 -6.56 -12.75
N PRO A 109 -13.13 -5.75 -13.77
CA PRO A 109 -14.46 -5.78 -14.38
C PRO A 109 -14.74 -7.07 -15.16
N PHE A 110 -13.77 -8.00 -15.28
CA PHE A 110 -13.94 -9.23 -16.06
C PHE A 110 -14.82 -10.31 -15.40
N ASP A 111 -15.10 -10.24 -14.10
CA ASP A 111 -15.90 -11.27 -13.41
C ASP A 111 -17.43 -11.11 -13.59
N GLU A 112 -17.92 -9.92 -13.94
CA GLU A 112 -19.36 -9.74 -14.23
C GLU A 112 -19.76 -10.20 -15.65
N ALA A 113 -18.81 -10.39 -16.56
CA ALA A 113 -19.09 -10.69 -17.98
C ALA A 113 -19.12 -12.18 -18.33
N VAL A 114 -18.88 -13.10 -17.39
CA VAL A 114 -18.77 -14.56 -17.67
C VAL A 114 -19.77 -15.41 -16.86
N SER A 115 -20.74 -14.79 -16.18
CA SER A 115 -21.87 -15.55 -15.63
C SER A 115 -22.80 -15.99 -16.78
N PRO A 116 -22.97 -17.29 -17.07
CA PRO A 116 -23.93 -17.73 -18.07
C PRO A 116 -25.35 -17.34 -17.59
N PRO A 117 -26.24 -16.94 -18.52
CA PRO A 117 -27.61 -16.58 -18.14
C PRO A 117 -28.29 -17.76 -17.45
N PRO A 118 -29.15 -17.51 -16.44
CA PRO A 118 -29.88 -18.57 -15.77
C PRO A 118 -30.71 -19.34 -16.81
N PRO A 119 -30.80 -20.68 -16.70
CA PRO A 119 -31.60 -21.47 -17.62
C PRO A 119 -33.06 -21.01 -17.56
N LEU A 120 -33.67 -20.87 -18.74
CA LEU A 120 -35.09 -20.54 -18.95
C LEU A 120 -36.02 -21.55 -18.27
#